data_AF-A0AAJ2CXX8-F1
#
_entry.id   AF-A0AAJ2CXX8-F1
#
_cell.length_a   1.000
_cell.length_b   1.000
_cell.length_c   1.000
_cell.angle_alpha   90.00
_cell.angle_beta   90.00
_cell.angle_gamma   90.00
#
_symmetry.space_group_name_H-M   'P 1'
#
loop_
_entity.id
_entity.type
_entity.pdbx_description
1 polymer ?
#
loop_
_entity_poly.entity_id
_entity_poly.type
_entity_poly.pdbx_seq_one_letter_code
_entity_poly.pdbx_strand_id
1 'polypeptide(L)'
;MTYVYLLQISEYLEISLPLDLRTKLKIPILSTYYIADNQDVLNPINDSDHVNFRYVYDSYRNMKKELGKHCSQRNFFRGESSGLMFYKTEDIYFTLFNGLYGSSHGHVSTGSFTLQLQSDDLISDSGCYSYVNKAEWLQPKECDSHNTMFIKD
;
A
#
# COMPACT_ATOMS: atom_id res chain seq x y z
N MET A 1 -3.23 -9.70 -6.35
CA MET A 1 -2.81 -10.45 -7.56
C MET A 1 -3.95 -11.23 -8.23
N THR A 2 -4.88 -11.85 -7.49
CA THR A 2 -5.89 -12.76 -8.07
C THR A 2 -6.80 -12.14 -9.13
N TYR A 3 -7.36 -10.94 -8.92
CA TYR A 3 -8.32 -10.36 -9.88
C TYR A 3 -7.68 -9.81 -11.16
N VAL A 4 -6.45 -9.30 -11.08
CA VAL A 4 -5.72 -8.86 -12.29
C VAL A 4 -5.42 -10.04 -13.18
N TYR A 5 -4.91 -11.12 -12.59
CA TYR A 5 -4.61 -12.34 -13.32
C TYR A 5 -5.88 -12.97 -13.94
N LEU A 6 -7.00 -12.98 -13.21
CA LEU A 6 -8.29 -13.45 -13.74
C LEU A 6 -8.77 -12.60 -14.91
N LEU A 7 -8.64 -11.26 -14.83
CA LEU A 7 -8.97 -10.38 -15.95
C LEU A 7 -8.11 -10.72 -17.17
N GLN A 8 -6.78 -10.81 -17.00
CA GLN A 8 -5.85 -11.12 -18.08
C GLN A 8 -6.15 -12.46 -18.76
N ILE A 9 -6.38 -13.53 -17.99
CA ILE A 9 -6.75 -14.84 -18.56
C ILE A 9 -8.09 -14.76 -19.27
N SER A 10 -9.09 -14.11 -18.68
CA SER A 10 -10.41 -14.01 -19.28
C SER A 10 -10.37 -13.29 -20.62
N GLU A 11 -9.55 -12.25 -20.75
CA GLU A 11 -9.35 -11.51 -21.99
C GLU A 11 -8.54 -12.31 -23.02
N TYR A 12 -7.50 -13.02 -22.57
CA TYR A 12 -6.71 -13.89 -23.43
C TYR A 12 -7.52 -15.06 -24.00
N LEU A 13 -8.42 -15.64 -23.20
CA LEU A 13 -9.28 -16.77 -23.59
C LEU A 13 -10.62 -16.33 -24.17
N GLU A 14 -10.90 -15.02 -24.26
CA GLU A 14 -12.17 -14.45 -24.71
C GLU A 14 -13.39 -14.96 -23.89
N ILE A 15 -13.18 -15.22 -22.60
CA ILE A 15 -14.22 -15.67 -21.66
C ILE A 15 -14.84 -14.48 -20.95
N SER A 16 -16.17 -14.36 -21.03
CA SER A 16 -16.90 -13.37 -20.24
C SER A 16 -16.93 -13.74 -18.76
N LEU A 17 -16.58 -12.80 -17.89
CA LEU A 17 -16.66 -12.97 -16.45
C LEU A 17 -18.00 -12.44 -15.92
N PRO A 18 -18.56 -13.07 -14.87
CA PRO A 18 -19.80 -12.59 -14.23
C PRO A 18 -19.58 -11.33 -13.36
N LEU A 19 -18.45 -10.66 -13.50
CA LEU A 19 -18.02 -9.51 -12.70
C LEU A 19 -17.33 -8.49 -13.59
N ASP A 20 -17.69 -7.20 -13.45
CA ASP A 20 -16.93 -6.11 -14.06
C ASP A 20 -15.62 -5.86 -13.30
N LEU A 21 -14.59 -6.66 -13.62
CA LEU A 21 -13.27 -6.52 -13.04
C LEU A 21 -12.57 -5.23 -13.50
N ARG A 22 -12.84 -4.73 -14.70
CA ARG A 22 -12.24 -3.49 -15.21
C ARG A 22 -12.59 -2.30 -14.33
N THR A 23 -13.85 -2.18 -13.92
CA THR A 23 -14.28 -1.14 -12.98
C THR A 23 -13.74 -1.38 -11.57
N LYS A 24 -13.84 -2.63 -11.06
CA LYS A 24 -13.36 -2.97 -9.70
C LYS A 24 -11.87 -2.71 -9.49
N LEU A 25 -11.05 -2.89 -10.54
CA LEU A 25 -9.60 -2.76 -10.45
C LEU A 25 -9.08 -1.33 -10.57
N LYS A 26 -9.91 -0.34 -10.93
CA LYS A 26 -9.46 1.07 -11.09
C LYS A 26 -8.75 1.62 -9.85
N ILE A 27 -9.37 1.48 -8.67
CA ILE A 27 -8.79 1.98 -7.41
C ILE A 27 -7.55 1.18 -7.00
N PRO A 28 -7.56 -0.16 -6.96
CA PRO A 28 -6.37 -0.95 -6.67
C PRO A 28 -5.18 -0.67 -7.60
N ILE A 29 -5.42 -0.50 -8.90
CA ILE A 29 -4.38 -0.13 -9.86
C ILE A 29 -3.84 1.26 -9.53
N LEU A 30 -4.71 2.22 -9.25
CA LEU A 30 -4.26 3.56 -8.88
C LEU A 30 -3.47 3.57 -7.57
N SER A 31 -3.92 2.84 -6.55
CA SER A 31 -3.24 2.77 -5.25
C SER A 31 -1.84 2.19 -5.37
N THR A 32 -1.57 1.31 -6.35
CA THR A 32 -0.23 0.73 -6.58
C THR A 32 0.87 1.78 -6.86
N TYR A 33 0.50 2.94 -7.38
CA TYR A 33 1.44 4.07 -7.55
C TYR A 33 1.83 4.72 -6.22
N TYR A 34 0.88 4.77 -5.27
CA TYR A 34 1.04 5.51 -4.03
C TYR A 34 1.61 4.69 -2.90
N ILE A 35 1.41 3.37 -2.91
CA ILE A 35 1.93 2.44 -1.90
C ILE A 35 3.47 2.29 -1.94
N ALA A 36 4.08 2.49 -3.10
CA ALA A 36 5.52 2.52 -3.25
C ALA A 36 6.03 3.96 -3.29
N ASP A 37 7.27 4.19 -2.89
CA ASP A 37 7.92 5.48 -2.96
C ASP A 37 8.38 5.85 -4.40
N ASN A 38 9.22 6.90 -4.54
CA ASN A 38 9.76 7.33 -5.83
C ASN A 38 10.84 6.39 -6.38
N GLN A 39 11.38 5.49 -5.56
CA GLN A 39 12.35 4.47 -5.93
C GLN A 39 11.67 3.11 -6.21
N ASP A 40 10.33 3.09 -6.27
CA ASP A 40 9.50 1.89 -6.39
C ASP A 40 9.72 0.89 -5.23
N VAL A 41 10.10 1.37 -4.03
CA VAL A 41 10.20 0.57 -2.79
C VAL A 41 8.91 0.66 -1.99
N LEU A 42 8.45 -0.47 -1.47
CA LEU A 42 7.25 -0.59 -0.64
C LEU A 42 7.50 -0.06 0.77
N ASN A 43 6.59 0.74 1.28
CA ASN A 43 6.65 1.21 2.67
C ASN A 43 6.19 0.10 3.64
N PRO A 44 6.92 -0.21 4.72
CA PRO A 44 6.62 -1.31 5.64
C PRO A 44 5.48 -0.99 6.62
N ILE A 45 4.33 -0.54 6.11
CA ILE A 45 3.16 -0.25 6.94
C ILE A 45 2.48 -1.57 7.30
N ASN A 46 2.29 -1.82 8.60
CA ASN A 46 1.77 -3.08 9.15
C ASN A 46 2.65 -4.30 8.80
N ASP A 47 2.07 -5.48 8.50
CA ASP A 47 2.83 -6.67 8.06
C ASP A 47 3.38 -6.56 6.62
N SER A 48 3.81 -5.35 6.23
CA SER A 48 4.50 -5.07 4.99
C SER A 48 6.00 -4.88 5.24
N ASP A 49 6.79 -4.96 4.18
CA ASP A 49 8.25 -4.91 4.25
C ASP A 49 8.81 -3.88 3.25
N HIS A 50 10.00 -3.37 3.56
CA HIS A 50 10.83 -2.57 2.65
C HIS A 50 11.37 -3.46 1.52
N VAL A 51 10.58 -3.61 0.46
CA VAL A 51 10.92 -4.44 -0.69
C VAL A 51 10.81 -3.67 -1.99
N ASN A 52 11.66 -4.04 -2.95
CA ASN A 52 11.54 -3.55 -4.32
C ASN A 52 10.19 -4.00 -4.90
N PHE A 53 9.29 -3.05 -5.07
CA PHE A 53 7.91 -3.28 -5.51
C PHE A 53 7.75 -3.12 -7.03
N ARG A 54 8.83 -2.81 -7.75
CA ARG A 54 8.81 -2.49 -9.18
C ARG A 54 8.17 -3.59 -10.02
N TYR A 55 8.48 -4.86 -9.77
CA TYR A 55 7.91 -5.98 -10.53
C TYR A 55 6.38 -6.03 -10.42
N VAL A 56 5.86 -5.83 -9.21
CA VAL A 56 4.42 -5.79 -8.95
C VAL A 56 3.85 -4.56 -9.64
N TYR A 57 4.45 -3.39 -9.43
CA TYR A 57 3.96 -2.14 -9.99
C TYR A 57 3.95 -2.12 -11.53
N ASP A 58 4.97 -2.67 -12.18
CA ASP A 58 5.06 -2.75 -13.65
C ASP A 58 3.93 -3.59 -14.25
N SER A 59 3.51 -4.67 -13.57
CA SER A 59 2.34 -5.47 -13.96
C SER A 59 1.05 -4.62 -13.97
N TYR A 60 0.89 -3.75 -12.97
CA TYR A 60 -0.24 -2.83 -12.87
C TYR A 60 -0.13 -1.63 -13.83
N ARG A 61 1.07 -1.11 -14.12
CA ARG A 61 1.32 -0.01 -15.07
C ARG A 61 0.89 -0.39 -16.48
N ASN A 62 1.19 -1.62 -16.92
CA ASN A 62 0.76 -2.10 -18.23
C ASN A 62 -0.77 -2.14 -18.32
N MET A 63 -1.44 -2.66 -17.29
CA MET A 63 -2.91 -2.62 -17.23
C MET A 63 -3.48 -1.21 -17.16
N LYS A 64 -2.82 -0.26 -16.48
CA LYS A 64 -3.24 1.15 -16.44
C LYS A 64 -3.30 1.77 -17.83
N LYS A 65 -2.36 1.42 -18.71
CA LYS A 65 -2.36 1.88 -20.12
C LYS A 65 -3.59 1.31 -20.86
N GLU A 66 -3.89 0.03 -20.67
CA GLU A 66 -5.01 -0.69 -21.30
C GLU A 66 -6.40 -0.30 -20.76
N LEU A 67 -6.50 0.08 -19.48
CA LEU A 67 -7.76 0.44 -18.82
C LEU A 67 -8.14 1.92 -18.99
N GLY A 68 -7.36 2.68 -19.76
CA GLY A 68 -7.68 4.03 -20.20
C GLY A 68 -7.37 5.13 -19.18
N LYS A 69 -7.14 6.32 -19.73
CA LYS A 69 -6.71 7.64 -19.19
C LYS A 69 -7.44 8.20 -17.94
N HIS A 70 -8.06 7.40 -17.07
CA HIS A 70 -8.98 7.88 -16.04
C HIS A 70 -8.43 7.97 -14.62
N CYS A 71 -7.13 7.82 -14.41
CA CYS A 71 -6.54 8.07 -13.09
C CYS A 71 -5.34 9.01 -13.22
N SER A 72 -5.61 10.31 -13.28
CA SER A 72 -4.58 11.32 -13.08
C SER A 72 -3.96 11.09 -11.71
N GLN A 73 -2.66 10.77 -11.69
CA GLN A 73 -1.90 10.80 -10.46
C GLN A 73 -1.95 12.25 -9.96
N ARG A 74 -2.36 12.41 -8.71
CA ARG A 74 -2.32 13.67 -8.00
C ARG A 74 -1.27 13.52 -6.93
N ASN A 75 -0.81 14.62 -6.37
CA ASN A 75 0.13 14.53 -5.26
C ASN A 75 -0.53 13.93 -4.02
N PHE A 76 -1.87 13.92 -3.94
CA PHE A 76 -2.62 13.43 -2.79
C PHE A 76 -3.54 12.28 -3.16
N PHE A 77 -3.50 11.20 -2.38
CA PHE A 77 -4.42 10.08 -2.46
C PHE A 77 -5.00 9.77 -1.08
N ARG A 78 -6.30 9.50 -1.04
CA ARG A 78 -7.02 9.06 0.16
C ARG A 78 -7.81 7.80 -0.15
N GLY A 79 -7.48 6.72 0.54
CA GLY A 79 -8.24 5.47 0.54
C GLY A 79 -9.27 5.48 1.66
N GLU A 80 -10.49 5.94 1.37
CA GLU A 80 -11.57 6.05 2.38
C GLU A 80 -11.86 4.72 3.11
N SER A 81 -11.83 3.60 2.38
CA SER A 81 -12.09 2.29 2.96
C SER A 81 -10.90 1.70 3.73
N SER A 82 -9.67 2.04 3.35
CA SER A 82 -8.45 1.52 3.98
C SER A 82 -7.95 2.40 5.12
N GLY A 83 -8.36 3.67 5.16
CA GLY A 83 -7.79 4.70 6.04
C GLY A 83 -6.35 5.07 5.71
N LEU A 84 -5.84 4.67 4.53
CA LEU A 84 -4.52 5.08 4.06
C LEU A 84 -4.60 6.42 3.34
N MET A 85 -3.65 7.29 3.63
CA MET A 85 -3.47 8.56 2.95
C MET A 85 -2.01 8.66 2.51
N PHE A 86 -1.80 9.16 1.29
CA PHE A 86 -0.48 9.39 0.73
C PHE A 86 -0.37 10.81 0.21
N TYR A 87 0.75 11.45 0.48
CA TYR A 87 1.18 12.65 -0.21
C TYR A 87 2.52 12.37 -0.89
N LYS A 88 2.54 12.40 -2.22
CA LYS A 88 3.68 12.02 -3.06
C LYS A 88 3.99 13.09 -4.10
N THR A 89 5.22 13.59 -4.04
CA THR A 89 5.85 14.50 -5.00
C THR A 89 7.22 13.93 -5.34
N GLU A 90 8.02 14.61 -6.17
CA GLU A 90 9.40 14.17 -6.47
C GLU A 90 10.29 14.18 -5.21
N ASP A 91 10.07 15.15 -4.31
CA ASP A 91 10.90 15.32 -3.10
C ASP A 91 10.27 14.74 -1.83
N ILE A 92 8.95 14.62 -1.76
CA ILE A 92 8.23 14.23 -0.54
C ILE A 92 7.43 12.98 -0.81
N TYR A 93 7.63 11.96 0.03
CA TYR A 93 6.74 10.81 0.11
C TYR A 93 6.31 10.61 1.57
N PHE A 94 5.05 10.94 1.85
CA PHE A 94 4.45 10.91 3.18
C PHE A 94 3.27 9.95 3.18
N THR A 95 3.18 9.14 4.23
CA THR A 95 2.03 8.25 4.45
C THR A 95 1.42 8.48 5.81
N LEU A 96 0.11 8.36 5.90
CA LEU A 96 -0.63 8.33 7.16
C LEU A 96 -1.58 7.14 7.13
N PHE A 97 -1.59 6.35 8.20
CA PHE A 97 -2.55 5.30 8.42
C PHE A 97 -3.52 5.70 9.53
N ASN A 98 -4.79 5.82 9.18
CA ASN A 98 -5.90 6.08 10.11
C ASN A 98 -7.10 5.18 9.75
N GLY A 99 -6.81 3.90 9.57
CA GLY A 99 -7.80 2.88 9.21
C GLY A 99 -8.44 2.21 10.43
N LEU A 100 -9.42 1.36 10.12
CA LEU A 100 -9.96 0.43 11.12
C LEU A 100 -8.90 -0.60 11.50
N TYR A 101 -9.03 -1.14 12.71
CA TYR A 101 -8.19 -2.25 13.15
C TYR A 101 -8.32 -3.41 12.16
N GLY A 102 -7.20 -3.78 11.54
CA GLY A 102 -7.15 -4.87 10.58
C GLY A 102 -7.30 -6.24 11.25
N SER A 103 -7.32 -7.28 10.42
CA SER A 103 -7.14 -8.66 10.92
C SER A 103 -5.68 -8.90 11.32
N SER A 104 -5.23 -10.16 11.37
CA SER A 104 -3.86 -10.58 11.77
C SER A 104 -2.70 -9.75 11.20
N HIS A 105 -2.87 -9.15 10.02
CA HIS A 105 -1.84 -8.36 9.35
C HIS A 105 -1.86 -6.86 9.68
N GLY A 106 -2.88 -6.38 10.38
CA GLY A 106 -2.96 -5.01 10.88
C GLY A 106 -2.22 -4.86 12.21
N HIS A 107 -1.67 -3.67 12.45
CA HIS A 107 -1.00 -3.31 13.69
C HIS A 107 -1.82 -2.30 14.49
N VAL A 108 -1.47 -2.06 15.75
CA VAL A 108 -2.05 -0.99 16.58
C VAL A 108 -1.41 0.36 16.20
N SER A 109 -1.59 0.76 14.95
CA SER A 109 -0.84 1.84 14.30
C SER A 109 -1.73 3.02 13.87
N THR A 110 -2.94 3.16 14.42
CA THR A 110 -3.84 4.27 14.08
C THR A 110 -3.18 5.61 14.38
N GLY A 111 -3.16 6.51 13.39
CA GLY A 111 -2.46 7.79 13.46
C GLY A 111 -0.97 7.72 13.09
N SER A 112 -0.45 6.53 12.80
CA SER A 112 0.95 6.34 12.39
C SER A 112 1.23 7.01 11.06
N PHE A 113 2.45 7.53 10.93
CA PHE A 113 2.92 8.13 9.70
C PHE A 113 4.36 7.77 9.38
N THR A 114 4.71 7.94 8.11
CA THR A 114 6.09 7.84 7.62
C THR A 114 6.39 9.07 6.76
N LEU A 115 7.66 9.43 6.65
CA LEU A 115 8.13 10.55 5.87
C LEU A 115 9.47 10.22 5.23
N GLN A 116 9.48 10.30 3.91
CA GLN A 116 10.68 10.42 3.10
C GLN A 116 10.80 11.84 2.56
N LEU A 117 12.01 12.38 2.61
CA LEU A 117 12.37 13.67 2.03
C LEU A 117 13.61 13.50 1.16
N GLN A 118 13.56 13.92 -0.10
CA GLN A 118 14.65 13.80 -1.07
C GLN A 118 15.19 12.38 -1.24
N SER A 119 14.30 11.38 -1.12
CA SER A 119 14.60 9.94 -1.12
C SER A 119 15.29 9.39 0.13
N ASP A 120 15.48 10.19 1.17
CA ASP A 120 15.96 9.72 2.46
C ASP A 120 14.77 9.41 3.38
N ASP A 121 14.76 8.22 3.98
CA ASP A 121 13.82 7.83 5.02
C ASP A 121 14.11 8.61 6.31
N LEU A 122 13.34 9.68 6.56
CA LEU A 122 13.44 10.45 7.80
C LEU A 122 12.67 9.79 8.95
N ILE A 123 11.51 9.23 8.62
CA ILE A 123 10.60 8.58 9.58
C ILE A 123 10.06 7.32 8.89
N SER A 124 10.49 6.14 9.35
CA SER A 124 10.01 4.84 8.88
C SER A 124 9.13 4.18 9.93
N ASP A 125 8.31 3.22 9.48
CA ASP A 125 7.61 2.30 10.36
C ASP A 125 8.52 1.12 10.77
N SER A 126 8.18 0.43 11.86
CA SER A 126 8.88 -0.76 12.35
C SER A 126 8.69 -1.98 11.44
N GLY A 127 7.58 -2.04 10.71
CA GLY A 127 7.26 -3.13 9.80
C GLY A 127 7.02 -4.46 10.51
N CYS A 128 7.09 -5.55 9.75
CA CYS A 128 6.73 -6.89 10.24
C CYS A 128 7.81 -7.55 11.11
N TYR A 129 9.09 -7.33 10.79
CA TYR A 129 10.28 -8.01 11.31
C TYR A 129 10.33 -9.54 11.07
N SER A 130 9.30 -10.29 11.46
CA SER A 130 9.26 -11.76 11.37
C SER A 130 7.84 -12.26 11.13
N TYR A 131 7.62 -13.17 10.18
CA TYR A 131 6.34 -13.86 10.03
C TYR A 131 6.18 -15.10 10.93
N VAL A 132 7.17 -15.38 11.77
CA VAL A 132 7.13 -16.52 12.69
C VAL A 132 6.39 -16.10 13.97
N ASN A 133 5.32 -16.82 14.29
CA ASN A 133 4.49 -16.57 15.47
C ASN A 133 5.27 -16.84 16.78
N LYS A 134 5.99 -15.81 17.23
CA LYS A 134 6.78 -15.74 18.47
C LYS A 134 6.68 -14.33 19.04
N ALA A 135 7.20 -14.12 20.26
CA ALA A 135 7.13 -12.84 20.95
C ALA A 135 7.72 -11.68 20.14
N GLU A 136 8.76 -11.93 19.35
CA GLU A 136 9.42 -10.92 18.53
C GLU A 136 8.54 -10.44 17.35
N TRP A 137 7.49 -11.17 16.97
CA TRP A 137 6.49 -10.71 16.00
C TRP A 137 5.41 -9.81 16.61
N LEU A 138 5.19 -9.91 17.93
CA LEU A 138 4.18 -9.08 18.60
C LEU A 138 4.69 -7.67 18.87
N GLN A 139 5.97 -7.52 19.22
CA GLN A 139 6.54 -6.21 19.55
C GLN A 139 6.33 -5.15 18.46
N PRO A 140 6.62 -5.41 17.16
CA PRO A 140 6.43 -4.41 16.11
C PRO A 140 4.97 -4.03 15.85
N LYS A 141 3.99 -4.76 16.40
CA LYS A 141 2.56 -4.47 16.27
C LYS A 141 2.02 -3.56 17.35
N GLU A 142 2.77 -3.34 18.42
CA GLU A 142 2.37 -2.51 19.55
C GLU A 142 2.46 -1.03 19.19
N CYS A 143 1.62 -0.20 19.82
CA CYS A 143 1.50 1.22 19.49
C CYS A 143 2.80 2.00 19.69
N ASP A 144 3.67 1.54 20.59
CA ASP A 144 4.95 2.18 20.90
C ASP A 144 6.02 1.94 19.82
N SER A 145 5.77 1.02 18.88
CA SER A 145 6.62 0.75 17.72
C SER A 145 6.29 1.65 16.52
N HIS A 146 5.22 2.44 16.59
CA HIS A 146 4.75 3.30 15.49
C HIS A 146 4.87 4.79 15.81
N ASN A 147 4.98 5.60 14.76
CA ASN A 147 5.00 7.07 14.85
C ASN A 147 3.59 7.62 15.10
N THR A 148 3.02 7.34 16.27
CA THR A 148 1.66 7.76 16.64
C THR A 148 1.60 8.31 18.07
N MET A 149 0.44 8.82 18.45
CA MET A 149 0.15 9.26 19.82
C MET A 149 -0.66 8.19 20.55
N PHE A 150 -0.22 7.84 21.76
CA PHE A 150 -0.93 6.91 22.64
C PHE A 150 -0.77 7.35 24.10
N ILE A 151 -1.68 6.88 24.96
CA ILE A 151 -1.56 7.05 26.41
C ILE A 151 -0.76 5.86 26.92
N LYS A 152 0.32 6.13 27.65
CA LYS A 152 1.13 5.10 28.30
C LYS A 152 0.50 4.76 29.64
N ASP A 153 0.20 3.48 29.84
CA ASP A 153 -0.26 2.93 31.13
C ASP A 153 0.81 3.06 32.23
#